data_AF-A0A6N7Z6U4-F1
#
_entry.id   AF-A0A6N7Z6U4-F1
#
_cell.length_a   1.000
_cell.length_b   1.000
_cell.length_c   1.000
_cell.angle_alpha   90.00
_cell.angle_beta   90.00
_cell.angle_gamma   90.00
#
_symmetry.space_group_name_H-M   'P 1'
#
loop_
_entity.id
_entity.type
_entity.pdbx_description
1 polymer ?
#
loop_
_entity_poly.entity_id
_entity_poly.type
_entity_poly.pdbx_seq_one_letter_code
_entity_poly.pdbx_strand_id
1 'polypeptide(L)' 'MSDVLIRDVPDDVLAAIDTQAARLGLSRNEYVRRELRSVAQRSASGVTAADLQRFAQTFTDLSDPDVMDQAWAA' A
#
# COMPACT_ATOMS: atom_id res chain seq x y z
N MET A 1 3.74 21.38 4.99
CA MET A 1 4.13 20.01 5.41
C MET A 1 5.00 20.14 6.63
N SER A 2 4.89 19.20 7.56
CA SER A 2 5.76 19.16 8.75
C SER A 2 6.93 18.22 8.48
N ASP A 3 8.10 18.58 8.98
CA ASP A 3 9.30 17.75 8.84
C ASP A 3 9.42 16.78 10.01
N VAL A 4 9.95 15.59 9.73
CA VAL A 4 10.21 14.54 10.71
C VAL A 4 11.66 14.12 10.61
N LEU A 5 12.39 14.22 11.72
CA LEU A 5 13.76 13.73 11.84
C LEU A 5 13.77 12.42 12.63
N ILE A 6 14.19 11.34 11.98
CA ILE A 6 14.41 10.04 12.62
C ILE A 6 15.91 9.91 12.88
N ARG A 7 16.28 9.75 14.16
CA ARG A 7 17.68 9.60 14.60
C ARG A 7 18.01 8.14 14.85
N ASP A 8 19.30 7.85 14.82
CA ASP A 8 19.86 6.56 15.24
C ASP A 8 19.24 5.36 14.50
N VAL A 9 18.96 5.53 13.20
CA VAL A 9 18.50 4.43 12.34
C VAL A 9 19.69 3.51 12.08
N PRO A 10 19.59 2.20 12.40
CA PRO A 10 20.65 1.25 12.11
C PRO A 10 21.00 1.22 10.61
N ASP A 11 22.29 1.05 10.30
CA ASP A 11 22.79 1.09 8.92
C ASP A 11 22.17 0.00 8.04
N ASP A 12 21.93 -1.19 8.61
CA ASP A 12 21.28 -2.30 7.91
C ASP A 12 19.81 -1.99 7.57
N VAL A 13 19.11 -1.29 8.46
CA VAL A 13 17.75 -0.81 8.22
C VAL A 13 17.74 0.25 7.11
N LEU A 14 18.69 1.20 7.12
CA LEU A 14 18.82 2.19 6.06
C LEU A 14 19.11 1.54 4.70
N ALA A 15 20.01 0.55 4.65
CA ALA A 15 20.34 -0.18 3.43
C ALA A 15 19.13 -0.97 2.88
N ALA A 16 18.31 -1.57 3.77
CA ALA A 16 17.08 -2.25 3.37
C ALA A 16 16.07 -1.26 2.76
N ILE A 17 15.91 -0.08 3.37
CA ILE A 17 15.05 0.99 2.86
C ILE A 17 15.52 1.45 1.48
N ASP A 18 16.82 1.69 1.29
CA ASP A 18 17.36 2.10 0.00
C ASP A 18 17.14 1.04 -1.09
N THR A 19 17.31 -0.23 -0.72
CA THR A 19 17.06 -1.34 -1.63
C THR A 19 15.60 -1.39 -2.07
N GLN A 20 14.66 -1.21 -1.13
CA GLN A 20 13.23 -1.16 -1.43
C GLN A 20 12.87 0.05 -2.29
N ALA A 21 13.41 1.23 -1.96
CA ALA A 21 13.20 2.44 -2.73
C ALA A 21 13.71 2.30 -4.17
N ALA A 22 14.92 1.76 -4.36
CA ALA A 22 15.51 1.53 -5.67
C ALA A 22 14.70 0.55 -6.53
N ARG A 23 14.18 -0.53 -5.94
CA ARG A 23 13.28 -1.48 -6.64
C ARG A 23 12.03 -0.82 -7.20
N LEU A 24 11.55 0.25 -6.55
CA LEU A 24 10.37 1.01 -6.95
C LEU A 24 10.71 2.25 -7.78
N GLY A 25 11.99 2.53 -8.06
CA GLY A 25 12.43 3.74 -8.74
C GLY A 25 12.19 5.03 -7.94
N LEU A 26 12.16 4.93 -6.60
CA LEU A 26 11.88 6.05 -5.70
C LEU A 26 13.15 6.53 -5.00
N SER A 27 13.17 7.81 -4.62
CA SER A 27 14.14 8.26 -3.62
C SER A 27 13.79 7.70 -2.24
N ARG A 28 14.79 7.57 -1.37
CA ARG A 28 14.60 7.18 0.04
C ARG A 28 13.48 7.99 0.72
N ASN A 29 13.52 9.31 0.57
CA ASN A 29 12.54 10.20 1.20
C ASN A 29 11.12 10.01 0.65
N GLU A 30 10.97 9.71 -0.63
CA GLU A 30 9.64 9.42 -1.21
C GLU A 30 9.12 8.07 -0.73
N TYR A 31 9.98 7.05 -0.68
CA TYR A 31 9.62 5.74 -0.14
C TYR A 31 9.12 5.84 1.32
N VAL A 32 9.90 6.48 2.20
CA VAL A 32 9.52 6.68 3.61
C VAL A 32 8.21 7.47 3.73
N ARG A 33 7.99 8.51 2.91
CA ARG A 33 6.73 9.26 2.91
C ARG A 33 5.52 8.41 2.51
N ARG A 34 5.67 7.50 1.54
CA ARG A 34 4.60 6.57 1.14
C ARG A 34 4.30 5.56 2.24
N GLU A 35 5.33 5.02 2.87
CA GLU A 35 5.17 4.09 4.00
C GLU A 35 4.47 4.77 5.19
N LEU A 36 4.87 6.00 5.56
CA LEU A 36 4.21 6.75 6.63
C LEU A 36 2.74 7.04 6.31
N ARG A 37 2.43 7.37 5.04
CA ARG A 37 1.05 7.54 4.59
C ARG A 37 0.26 6.24 4.70
N SER A 38 0.84 5.10 4.28
CA SER A 38 0.22 3.78 4.42
C SER A 38 -0.10 3.50 5.88
N VAL A 39 0.88 3.67 6.78
CA VAL A 39 0.71 3.45 8.23
C VAL A 39 -0.40 4.33 8.79
N ALA A 40 -0.46 5.61 8.43
CA ALA A 40 -1.51 6.51 8.89
C ALA A 40 -2.92 6.16 8.37
N GLN A 41 -3.00 5.49 7.21
CA GLN A 41 -4.28 5.08 6.59
C GLN A 41 -4.71 3.67 7.00
N ARG A 42 -3.82 2.85 7.59
CA ARG A 42 -4.18 1.51 8.05
C ARG A 42 -5.24 1.60 9.14
N SER A 43 -6.41 1.03 8.86
CA SER A 43 -7.46 0.90 9.87
C SER A 43 -7.03 -0.12 10.92
N ALA A 44 -7.24 0.21 12.19
CA ALA A 44 -7.07 -0.72 13.30
C ALA A 44 -8.27 -1.69 13.45
N SER A 45 -9.34 -1.50 12.67
CA SER A 45 -10.52 -2.37 12.71
C SER A 45 -10.18 -3.75 12.14
N GLY A 46 -10.45 -4.79 12.93
CA GLY A 46 -10.35 -6.16 12.45
C GLY A 46 -11.36 -6.43 11.33
N VAL A 47 -10.98 -7.31 10.40
CA VAL A 47 -11.85 -7.80 9.33
C VAL A 47 -12.59 -9.04 9.82
N THR A 48 -13.92 -9.06 9.71
CA THR A 48 -14.74 -10.23 10.05
C THR A 48 -15.11 -11.05 8.82
N ALA A 49 -15.58 -12.28 9.04
CA ALA A 49 -16.14 -13.10 7.96
C ALA A 49 -17.34 -12.43 7.26
N ALA A 50 -18.16 -11.67 8.00
CA ALA A 50 -19.30 -10.95 7.43
C ALA A 50 -18.86 -9.81 6.49
N ASP A 51 -17.74 -9.14 6.80
CA ASP A 51 -17.16 -8.11 5.92
C ASP A 51 -16.68 -8.74 4.61
N LEU A 52 -16.04 -9.91 4.67
CA LEU A 52 -15.61 -10.65 3.50
C LEU A 52 -16.79 -11.15 2.67
N GLN A 53 -17.86 -11.64 3.30
CA GLN A 53 -19.07 -12.05 2.60
C GLN A 53 -19.73 -10.87 1.88
N ARG A 54 -19.80 -9.70 2.54
CA ARG A 54 -20.34 -8.48 1.93
C ARG A 54 -19.49 -8.03 0.74
N PHE A 55 -18.16 -8.08 0.88
CA PHE A 55 -17.23 -7.78 -0.21
C PHE A 55 -17.46 -8.70 -1.42
N ALA A 56 -17.52 -10.02 -1.21
CA ALA A 56 -17.73 -10.98 -2.29
C ALA A 56 -19.06 -10.77 -3.03
N GLN A 57 -20.12 -10.41 -2.31
CA GLN A 57 -21.42 -10.11 -2.91
C GLN A 57 -21.41 -8.78 -3.68
N THR A 58 -20.73 -7.77 -3.15
CA THR A 58 -20.72 -6.40 -3.72
C THR A 58 -19.86 -6.32 -4.98
N PHE A 59 -18.73 -7.03 -5.01
CA PHE A 59 -17.75 -7.02 -6.08
C PHE A 59 -17.74 -8.33 -6.87
N THR A 60 -18.92 -8.94 -7.06
CA THR A 60 -19.05 -10.22 -7.79
C THR A 60 -18.66 -10.09 -9.27
N ASP A 61 -18.78 -8.90 -9.83
CA ASP A 61 -18.43 -8.53 -11.20
C ASP A 61 -16.92 -8.53 -11.47
N LEU A 62 -16.07 -8.47 -10.43
CA LEU A 62 -14.63 -8.68 -10.57
C LEU A 62 -14.28 -10.08 -11.13
N SER A 63 -15.23 -11.03 -11.08
CA SER A 63 -15.08 -12.37 -11.67
C SER A 63 -15.66 -12.49 -13.08
N ASP A 64 -16.30 -11.44 -13.61
CA ASP A 64 -16.85 -11.40 -14.95
C ASP A 64 -15.76 -10.94 -15.96
N PRO A 65 -15.31 -11.82 -16.87
CA PRO A 65 -14.28 -11.48 -17.83
C PRO A 65 -14.66 -10.32 -18.76
N ASP A 66 -15.94 -10.22 -19.17
CA ASP A 66 -16.38 -9.18 -20.10
C ASP A 66 -16.34 -7.80 -19.41
N VAL A 67 -16.71 -7.74 -18.12
CA VAL A 67 -16.62 -6.52 -17.32
C VAL A 67 -15.17 -6.10 -17.12
N MET A 68 -14.28 -7.05 -16.83
CA MET A 68 -12.85 -6.75 -16.65
C MET A 68 -12.22 -6.31 -17.98
N ASP A 69 -12.50 -6.98 -19.08
CA ASP A 69 -12.00 -6.60 -20.41
C ASP A 69 -12.44 -5.18 -20.76
N GLN A 70 -13.69 -4.82 -20.49
CA GLN A 70 -14.18 -3.45 -20.69
C GLN A 70 -13.47 -2.43 -19.77
N ALA A 71 -13.21 -2.78 -18.51
CA ALA A 71 -12.53 -1.87 -17.56
C ALA A 71 -11.08 -1.57 -17.95
N TRP A 72 -10.42 -2.48 -18.68
CA TRP A 72 -9.02 -2.36 -19.10
C TRP A 72 -8.84 -1.93 -20.57
N ALA A 73 -9.91 -1.74 -21.33
CA ALA A 73 -9.87 -1.40 -22.76
C ALA A 73 -9.45 0.07 -23.07
N ALA A 74 -8.72 0.73 -22.15
CA ALA A 74 -8.22 2.09 -22.31
C ALA A 74 -7.05 2.18 -23.30
#